data_AF-A0A1U9KA87-F1
#
_entry.id   AF-A0A1U9KA87-F1
#
_cell.length_a   1.000
_cell.length_b   1.000
_cell.length_c   1.000
_cell.angle_alpha   90.00
_cell.angle_beta   90.00
_cell.angle_gamma   90.00
#
_symmetry.space_group_name_H-M   'P 1'
#
loop_
_entity.id
_entity.type
_entity.pdbx_description
1 polymer ?
#
loop_
_entity_poly.entity_id
_entity_poly.type
_entity_poly.pdbx_seq_one_letter_code
_entity_poly.pdbx_strand_id
1 'polypeptide(L)'
;MTALNRSLSGKLFIYHVDKDPPDRDINLLIKVTNRQIPGWINVPGLSPSEELLKQLEKWQWDSKWPRMWPKYKKLYKHELIKIPLKNLHLRHLLKRLNQGFDVAVACDCGDEQHCHKQIIGEWINQQGIPVVQGKEIRKERKKISPSNIEQLTLLEVEH
;
A
#
# COMPACT_ATOMS: atom_id res chain seq x y z
N MET A 1 30.51 -12.81 -21.18
CA MET A 1 29.26 -13.34 -21.78
C MET A 1 28.15 -13.21 -20.75
N THR A 2 27.09 -12.56 -21.17
CA THR A 2 26.08 -11.85 -20.38
C THR A 2 25.01 -12.80 -19.86
N ALA A 3 24.71 -12.73 -18.56
CA ALA A 3 23.46 -13.24 -18.01
C ALA A 3 22.97 -12.30 -16.90
N LEU A 4 22.53 -11.10 -17.31
CA LEU A 4 21.72 -10.19 -16.49
C LEU A 4 20.30 -10.76 -16.44
N ASN A 5 20.14 -11.96 -15.87
CA ASN A 5 18.84 -12.58 -15.68
C ASN A 5 18.25 -12.03 -14.38
N ARG A 6 17.93 -10.74 -14.35
CA ARG A 6 17.08 -10.18 -13.30
C ARG A 6 15.69 -10.74 -13.53
N SER A 7 15.36 -11.82 -12.83
CA SER A 7 13.98 -12.22 -12.59
C SER A 7 13.23 -10.95 -12.15
N LEU A 8 12.37 -10.43 -13.02
CA LEU A 8 11.65 -9.18 -12.78
C LEU A 8 10.73 -9.41 -11.59
N SER A 9 11.11 -8.91 -10.42
CA SER A 9 10.20 -8.84 -9.28
C SER A 9 9.13 -7.80 -9.59
N GLY A 10 7.89 -8.10 -9.22
CA GLY A 10 6.78 -7.18 -9.32
C GLY A 10 6.92 -6.03 -8.32
N LYS A 11 6.01 -5.07 -8.38
CA LYS A 11 5.99 -3.88 -7.52
C LYS A 11 4.83 -3.95 -6.55
N LEU A 12 5.04 -3.44 -5.34
CA LEU A 12 3.96 -3.23 -4.38
C LEU A 12 3.41 -1.82 -4.52
N PHE A 13 2.11 -1.68 -4.69
CA PHE A 13 1.41 -0.41 -4.75
C PHE A 13 0.65 -0.15 -3.45
N ILE A 14 0.89 1.01 -2.84
CA ILE A 14 0.26 1.44 -1.59
C ILE A 14 -0.93 2.33 -1.92
N TYR A 15 -2.12 1.74 -1.95
CA TYR A 15 -3.35 2.37 -2.44
C TYR A 15 -4.30 2.79 -1.31
N HIS A 16 -5.19 3.72 -1.64
CA HIS A 16 -6.38 4.04 -0.86
C HIS A 16 -7.60 3.49 -1.59
N VAL A 17 -8.40 2.68 -0.90
CA VAL A 17 -9.45 1.86 -1.55
C VAL A 17 -10.47 2.67 -2.34
N ASP A 18 -10.89 3.84 -1.85
CA ASP A 18 -11.87 4.69 -2.54
C ASP A 18 -11.25 5.66 -3.56
N LYS A 19 -9.92 5.81 -3.59
CA LYS A 19 -9.25 6.85 -4.41
C LYS A 19 -8.40 6.27 -5.53
N ASP A 20 -7.97 5.02 -5.39
CA ASP A 20 -7.09 4.32 -6.33
C ASP A 20 -7.85 3.08 -6.86
N PRO A 21 -7.91 2.87 -8.19
CA PRO A 21 -8.65 1.74 -8.75
C PRO A 21 -7.94 0.40 -8.48
N PRO A 22 -8.67 -0.72 -8.41
CA PRO A 22 -8.08 -2.06 -8.34
C PRO A 22 -7.54 -2.49 -9.72
N ASP A 23 -6.48 -1.84 -10.19
CA ASP A 23 -5.93 -1.96 -11.55
C ASP A 23 -4.60 -2.75 -11.63
N ARG A 24 -4.28 -3.53 -10.59
CA ARG A 24 -3.09 -4.40 -10.55
C ARG A 24 -3.45 -5.87 -10.73
N ASP A 25 -2.44 -6.71 -10.98
CA ASP A 25 -2.61 -8.16 -11.12
C ASP A 25 -3.31 -8.76 -9.89
N ILE A 26 -2.98 -8.23 -8.71
CA ILE A 26 -3.59 -8.63 -7.43
C ILE A 26 -3.91 -7.38 -6.63
N ASN A 27 -5.18 -7.21 -6.22
CA ASN A 27 -5.63 -6.06 -5.43
C ASN A 27 -6.16 -6.52 -4.07
N LEU A 28 -5.43 -6.22 -3.00
CA LEU A 28 -5.70 -6.69 -1.65
C LEU A 28 -6.25 -5.57 -0.77
N LEU A 29 -7.41 -5.80 -0.15
CA LEU A 29 -7.94 -4.96 0.92
C LEU A 29 -7.45 -5.50 2.26
N ILE A 30 -6.65 -4.72 2.97
CA ILE A 30 -6.05 -5.12 4.25
C ILE A 30 -6.78 -4.43 5.41
N LYS A 31 -8.08 -4.70 5.52
CA LYS A 31 -8.96 -4.15 6.55
C LYS A 31 -9.84 -5.26 7.13
N VAL A 32 -10.06 -5.24 8.45
CA VAL A 32 -11.11 -6.05 9.07
C VAL A 32 -12.47 -5.43 8.71
N THR A 33 -13.19 -6.07 7.79
CA THR A 33 -14.50 -5.62 7.30
C THR A 33 -15.29 -6.76 6.70
N ASN A 34 -16.62 -6.68 6.79
CA ASN A 34 -17.54 -7.57 6.08
C ASN A 34 -18.00 -6.99 4.73
N ARG A 35 -17.62 -5.75 4.42
CA ARG A 35 -17.93 -5.10 3.15
C ARG A 35 -17.11 -5.74 2.03
N GLN A 36 -17.80 -6.21 0.99
CA GLN A 36 -17.16 -6.54 -0.28
C GLN A 36 -17.00 -5.27 -1.11
N ILE A 37 -15.81 -5.04 -1.62
CA ILE A 37 -15.50 -3.93 -2.51
C ILE A 37 -15.09 -4.54 -3.85
N PRO A 38 -15.83 -4.28 -4.95
CA PRO A 38 -15.54 -4.89 -6.24
C PRO A 38 -14.08 -4.72 -6.65
N GLY A 39 -13.48 -5.79 -7.17
CA GLY A 39 -12.07 -5.82 -7.58
C GLY A 39 -11.06 -5.98 -6.44
N TRP A 40 -11.47 -5.90 -5.17
CA TRP A 40 -10.57 -6.05 -4.02
C TRP A 40 -10.79 -7.38 -3.29
N ILE A 41 -9.70 -8.11 -3.06
CA ILE A 41 -9.67 -9.34 -2.28
C ILE A 41 -9.41 -8.97 -0.81
N ASN A 42 -10.34 -9.27 0.08
CA ASN A 42 -10.18 -8.98 1.50
C ASN A 42 -9.18 -9.96 2.17
N VAL A 43 -8.12 -9.42 2.78
CA VAL A 43 -7.09 -10.17 3.50
C VAL A 43 -6.94 -9.60 4.91
N PRO A 44 -7.88 -9.90 5.84
CA PRO A 44 -7.85 -9.37 7.20
C PRO A 44 -6.62 -9.84 7.98
N GLY A 45 -5.98 -10.94 7.58
CA GLY A 45 -4.72 -11.41 8.16
C GLY A 45 -3.53 -10.46 7.96
N LEU A 46 -3.64 -9.45 7.09
CA LEU A 46 -2.68 -8.34 6.94
C LEU A 46 -3.19 -7.03 7.57
N SER A 47 -4.23 -7.09 8.39
CA SER A 47 -4.67 -5.96 9.22
C SER A 47 -4.01 -6.01 10.60
N PRO A 48 -3.87 -4.88 11.31
CA PRO A 48 -3.56 -4.85 12.74
C PRO A 48 -4.55 -5.67 13.57
N SER A 49 -4.12 -6.18 14.72
CA SER A 49 -5.04 -6.88 15.63
C SER A 49 -6.11 -5.92 16.16
N GLU A 50 -7.24 -6.47 16.59
CA GLU A 50 -8.29 -5.68 17.23
C GLU A 50 -7.76 -4.96 18.48
N GLU A 51 -6.89 -5.59 19.26
CA GLU A 51 -6.25 -4.98 20.43
C GLU A 51 -5.42 -3.74 20.03
N LEU A 52 -4.62 -3.85 18.98
CA LEU A 52 -3.81 -2.74 18.50
C LEU A 52 -4.65 -1.62 17.87
N LEU A 53 -5.77 -1.96 17.23
CA LEU A 53 -6.74 -0.97 16.73
C LEU A 53 -7.43 -0.22 17.88
N LYS A 54 -7.88 -0.92 18.93
CA LYS A 54 -8.43 -0.28 20.15
C LYS A 54 -7.40 0.63 20.82
N GLN A 55 -6.13 0.22 20.83
CA GLN A 55 -5.05 1.07 21.35
C GLN A 55 -4.82 2.32 20.49
N LEU A 56 -4.89 2.18 19.17
CA LEU A 56 -4.84 3.32 18.24
C LEU A 56 -5.99 4.31 18.50
N GLU A 57 -7.22 3.82 18.60
CA GLU A 57 -8.40 4.63 18.92
C GLU A 57 -8.22 5.39 20.24
N LYS A 58 -7.71 4.71 21.28
CA LYS A 58 -7.39 5.36 22.56
C LYS A 58 -6.34 6.47 22.41
N TRP A 59 -5.29 6.25 21.62
CA TRP A 59 -4.29 7.31 21.35
C TRP A 59 -4.87 8.48 20.57
N GLN A 60 -5.83 8.25 19.67
CA GLN A 60 -6.53 9.32 18.97
C GLN A 60 -7.41 10.11 19.92
N TRP A 61 -8.19 9.43 20.78
CA TRP A 61 -9.04 10.06 21.79
C TRP A 61 -8.23 10.92 22.77
N ASP A 62 -7.09 10.40 23.23
CA ASP A 62 -6.16 11.10 24.13
C ASP A 62 -5.34 12.21 23.41
N SER A 63 -5.57 12.49 22.13
CA SER A 63 -4.76 13.44 21.31
C SER A 63 -3.26 13.13 21.30
N LYS A 64 -2.89 11.85 21.43
CA LYS A 64 -1.51 11.34 21.37
C LYS A 64 -1.11 10.92 19.95
N TRP A 65 -2.04 10.87 19.02
CA TRP A 65 -1.76 10.64 17.61
C TRP A 65 -1.43 11.96 16.89
N PRO A 66 -0.40 12.04 16.02
CA PRO A 66 0.45 10.95 15.49
C PRO A 66 1.73 10.66 16.30
N ARG A 67 1.96 11.31 17.45
CA ARG A 67 3.17 11.13 18.28
C ARG A 67 3.44 9.66 18.64
N MET A 68 2.39 8.85 18.80
CA MET A 68 2.50 7.42 19.11
C MET A 68 2.79 6.51 17.90
N TRP A 69 2.91 7.06 16.69
CA TRP A 69 3.19 6.29 15.47
C TRP A 69 4.41 5.37 15.58
N PRO A 70 5.58 5.78 16.12
CA PRO A 70 6.72 4.88 16.25
C PRO A 70 6.41 3.65 17.10
N LYS A 71 5.62 3.82 18.16
CA LYS A 71 5.18 2.72 19.02
C LYS A 71 4.21 1.79 18.29
N TYR A 72 3.20 2.36 17.64
CA TYR A 72 2.24 1.62 16.82
C TYR A 72 2.97 0.76 15.77
N LYS A 73 3.91 1.37 15.06
CA LYS A 73 4.73 0.71 14.03
C LYS A 73 5.54 -0.44 14.58
N LYS A 74 6.18 -0.27 15.74
CA LYS A 74 6.91 -1.34 16.43
C LYS A 74 6.00 -2.52 16.79
N LEU A 75 4.84 -2.24 17.38
CA LEU A 75 3.87 -3.27 17.77
C LEU A 75 3.33 -4.01 16.54
N TYR A 76 2.95 -3.28 15.49
CA TYR A 76 2.41 -3.92 14.30
C TYR A 76 3.45 -4.75 13.54
N LYS A 77 4.70 -4.29 13.44
CA LYS A 77 5.80 -5.11 12.90
C LYS A 77 6.00 -6.39 13.71
N HIS A 78 5.87 -6.32 15.03
CA HIS A 78 5.93 -7.49 15.89
C HIS A 78 4.78 -8.47 15.57
N GLU A 79 3.55 -8.00 15.44
CA GLU A 79 2.40 -8.84 15.07
C GLU A 79 2.62 -9.54 13.73
N LEU A 80 3.06 -8.80 12.70
CA LEU A 80 3.31 -9.32 11.36
C LEU A 80 4.36 -10.45 11.34
N ILE A 81 5.33 -10.41 12.25
CA ILE A 81 6.43 -11.39 12.30
C ILE A 81 6.07 -12.55 13.24
N LYS A 82 5.44 -12.28 14.38
CA LYS A 82 5.28 -13.26 15.46
C LYS A 82 3.94 -13.99 15.45
N ILE A 83 2.89 -13.41 14.87
CA ILE A 83 1.60 -14.10 14.75
C ILE A 83 1.65 -15.00 13.50
N PRO A 84 1.52 -16.34 13.63
CA PRO A 84 1.75 -17.26 12.52
C PRO A 84 0.91 -16.98 11.27
N LEU A 85 -0.39 -16.68 11.46
CA LEU A 85 -1.29 -16.40 10.34
C LEU A 85 -0.92 -15.11 9.59
N LYS A 86 -0.58 -14.04 10.31
CA LYS A 86 -0.15 -12.77 9.69
C LYS A 86 1.16 -12.95 8.93
N ASN A 87 2.10 -13.67 9.54
CA ASN A 87 3.37 -13.98 8.93
C ASN A 87 3.21 -14.83 7.66
N LEU A 88 2.27 -15.78 7.65
CA LEU A 88 1.93 -16.57 6.46
C LEU A 88 1.42 -15.67 5.33
N HIS A 89 0.47 -14.79 5.60
CA HIS A 89 -0.04 -13.85 4.58
C HIS A 89 1.04 -12.90 4.08
N LEU A 90 1.90 -12.40 4.96
CA LEU A 90 3.01 -11.52 4.60
C LEU A 90 4.02 -12.23 3.68
N ARG A 91 4.35 -13.50 3.99
CA ARG A 91 5.19 -14.34 3.14
C ARG A 91 4.52 -14.67 1.81
N HIS A 92 3.21 -14.89 1.79
CA HIS A 92 2.47 -15.09 0.54
C HIS A 92 2.47 -13.85 -0.34
N LEU A 93 2.29 -12.65 0.24
CA LEU A 93 2.43 -11.38 -0.48
C LEU A 93 3.82 -11.27 -1.11
N LEU A 94 4.89 -11.48 -0.33
CA LEU A 94 6.26 -11.45 -0.85
C LEU A 94 6.49 -12.48 -1.95
N LYS A 95 5.95 -13.70 -1.80
CA LYS A 95 6.05 -14.74 -2.82
C LYS A 95 5.42 -14.29 -4.15
N ARG A 96 4.25 -13.65 -4.12
CA ARG A 96 3.60 -13.13 -5.34
C ARG A 96 4.43 -12.04 -6.00
N LEU A 97 4.97 -11.11 -5.22
CA LEU A 97 5.86 -10.07 -5.74
C LEU A 97 7.13 -10.67 -6.37
N ASN A 98 7.73 -11.67 -5.74
CA ASN A 98 8.91 -12.39 -6.28
C ASN A 98 8.60 -13.18 -7.56
N GLN A 99 7.33 -13.54 -7.79
CA GLN A 99 6.87 -14.18 -9.03
C GLN A 99 6.63 -13.18 -10.16
N GLY A 100 6.82 -11.87 -9.92
CA GLY A 100 6.65 -10.83 -10.93
C GLY A 100 5.28 -10.14 -10.94
N PHE A 101 4.36 -10.51 -10.04
CA PHE A 101 3.04 -9.88 -9.98
C PHE A 101 3.12 -8.50 -9.33
N ASP A 102 2.51 -7.51 -9.98
CA ASP A 102 2.24 -6.21 -9.38
C ASP A 102 1.05 -6.36 -8.41
N VAL A 103 1.27 -5.97 -7.15
CA VAL A 103 0.26 -6.13 -6.09
C VAL A 103 -0.12 -4.78 -5.51
N ALA A 104 -1.40 -4.43 -5.51
CA ALA A 104 -1.92 -3.32 -4.72
C ALA A 104 -2.35 -3.79 -3.33
N VAL A 105 -1.96 -3.05 -2.30
CA VAL A 105 -2.53 -3.18 -0.95
C VAL A 105 -3.25 -1.88 -0.57
N ALA A 106 -4.49 -1.99 -0.10
CA ALA A 106 -5.31 -0.84 0.23
C ALA A 106 -5.89 -0.89 1.65
N CYS A 107 -5.98 0.30 2.25
CA CYS A 107 -6.74 0.65 3.45
C CYS A 107 -7.53 1.93 3.15
N ASP A 108 -8.58 2.23 3.93
CA ASP A 108 -9.35 3.48 3.85
C ASP A 108 -8.98 4.49 4.97
N CYS A 109 -7.80 4.37 5.58
CA CYS A 109 -7.36 5.31 6.59
C CYS A 109 -7.24 6.72 6.01
N GLY A 110 -7.85 7.70 6.68
CA GLY A 110 -7.80 9.12 6.28
C GLY A 110 -6.39 9.70 6.30
N ASP A 111 -5.58 9.35 7.29
CA ASP A 111 -4.15 9.66 7.33
C ASP A 111 -3.34 8.58 6.61
N GLU A 112 -3.08 8.81 5.32
CA GLU A 112 -2.34 7.87 4.48
C GLU A 112 -0.84 7.77 4.84
N GLN A 113 -0.28 8.73 5.60
CA GLN A 113 1.11 8.72 6.05
C GLN A 113 1.30 7.82 7.27
N HIS A 114 0.29 7.77 8.14
CA HIS A 114 0.28 6.92 9.34
C HIS A 114 -0.74 5.76 9.21
N CYS A 115 -0.80 5.10 8.05
CA CYS A 115 -1.59 3.86 7.85
C CYS A 115 -0.71 2.61 7.94
N HIS A 116 -1.26 1.50 8.46
CA HIS A 116 -0.58 0.20 8.53
C HIS A 116 -0.08 -0.32 7.18
N LYS A 117 -0.69 0.08 6.06
CA LYS A 117 -0.19 -0.24 4.71
C LYS A 117 1.23 0.28 4.47
N GLN A 118 1.61 1.41 5.07
CA GLN A 118 2.98 1.93 4.99
C GLN A 118 3.98 1.02 5.69
N ILE A 119 3.58 0.39 6.79
CA ILE A 119 4.43 -0.54 7.56
C ILE A 119 4.72 -1.81 6.76
N ILE A 120 3.70 -2.34 6.05
CA ILE A 120 3.87 -3.45 5.12
C ILE A 120 4.76 -3.02 3.96
N GLY A 121 4.51 -1.85 3.37
CA GLY A 121 5.33 -1.28 2.30
C GLY A 121 6.80 -1.19 2.70
N GLU A 122 7.12 -0.63 3.85
CA GLU A 122 8.50 -0.58 4.35
C GLU A 122 9.12 -1.97 4.50
N TRP A 123 8.39 -2.94 5.05
CA TRP A 123 8.90 -4.30 5.23
C TRP A 123 9.20 -4.97 3.88
N ILE A 124 8.32 -4.78 2.89
CA ILE A 124 8.48 -5.29 1.53
C ILE A 124 9.64 -4.60 0.82
N ASN A 125 9.79 -3.28 0.96
CA ASN A 125 10.91 -2.53 0.42
C ASN A 125 12.26 -3.01 1.00
N GLN A 126 12.29 -3.37 2.28
CA GLN A 126 13.46 -3.99 2.92
C GLN A 126 13.82 -5.36 2.33
N GLN A 127 12.89 -6.04 1.64
CA GLN A 127 13.17 -7.28 0.90
C GLN A 127 13.66 -7.02 -0.53
N GLY A 128 13.89 -5.76 -0.92
CA GLY A 128 14.34 -5.38 -2.27
C GLY A 128 13.24 -5.26 -3.31
N ILE A 129 11.97 -5.31 -2.90
CA ILE A 129 10.83 -5.11 -3.80
C ILE A 129 10.48 -3.62 -3.88
N PRO A 130 10.40 -3.02 -5.09
CA PRO A 130 10.00 -1.63 -5.23
C PRO A 130 8.59 -1.37 -4.69
N VAL A 131 8.42 -0.25 -3.98
CA VAL A 131 7.13 0.20 -3.44
C VAL A 131 6.73 1.52 -4.06
N VAL A 132 5.53 1.57 -4.63
CA VAL A 132 4.97 2.73 -5.31
C VAL A 132 3.81 3.30 -4.50
N GLN A 133 3.82 4.60 -4.25
CA GLN A 133 2.78 5.28 -3.48
C GLN A 133 1.62 5.71 -4.40
N GLY A 134 0.40 5.20 -4.17
CA GLY A 134 -0.78 5.55 -4.96
C GLY A 134 -1.09 7.05 -4.96
N LYS A 135 -0.78 7.73 -3.84
CA LYS A 135 -0.92 9.19 -3.73
C LYS A 135 -0.09 9.95 -4.77
N GLU A 136 1.10 9.47 -5.11
CA GLU A 136 1.95 10.12 -6.11
C GLU A 136 1.42 9.87 -7.53
N ILE A 137 0.97 8.65 -7.83
CA ILE A 137 0.26 8.33 -9.09
C ILE A 137 -0.97 9.25 -9.26
N ARG A 138 -1.76 9.45 -8.20
CA ARG A 138 -2.91 10.38 -8.22
C ARG A 138 -2.51 11.82 -8.55
N LYS A 139 -1.42 12.30 -7.98
CA LYS A 139 -0.91 13.66 -8.26
C LYS A 139 -0.48 13.78 -9.72
N GLU A 140 0.22 12.79 -10.24
CA GLU A 140 0.65 12.76 -11.65
C GLU A 140 -0.55 12.75 -12.60
N ARG A 141 -1.57 11.91 -12.35
CA ARG A 141 -2.81 11.90 -13.14
C ARG A 141 -3.52 13.27 -13.14
N LYS A 142 -3.54 13.97 -12.01
CA LYS A 142 -4.12 15.33 -11.92
C LYS A 142 -3.35 16.38 -12.71
N LYS A 143 -2.03 16.23 -12.87
CA LYS A 143 -1.21 17.14 -13.69
C LYS A 143 -1.50 16.98 -15.18
N ILE A 144 -1.90 15.79 -15.62
CA ILE A 144 -2.23 15.45 -17.02
C ILE A 144 -3.73 15.70 -17.32
N SER A 145 -4.40 16.51 -16.50
CA SER A 145 -5.78 16.98 -16.72
C SER A 145 -5.95 17.57 -18.13
N PRO A 146 -7.11 17.37 -18.80
CA PRO A 146 -7.38 17.91 -20.15
C PRO A 146 -7.12 19.42 -20.28
N SER A 147 -7.32 20.19 -19.20
CA SER A 147 -7.03 21.63 -19.15
C SER A 147 -5.55 21.98 -19.38
N ASN A 148 -4.63 21.03 -19.17
CA ASN A 148 -3.19 21.22 -19.36
C ASN A 148 -2.68 20.61 -20.68
N ILE A 149 -3.51 19.82 -21.38
CA ILE A 149 -3.15 19.21 -22.67
C ILE A 149 -3.23 20.25 -23.79
N GLU A 150 -4.16 21.21 -23.71
CA GLU A 150 -4.24 22.34 -24.65
C GLU A 150 -2.98 23.24 -24.62
N GLN A 151 -2.32 23.37 -23.46
CA GLN A 151 -1.08 24.16 -23.35
C GLN A 151 0.16 23.46 -23.93
N LEU A 152 0.18 22.11 -23.95
CA LEU A 152 1.28 21.35 -24.54
C LEU A 152 1.13 21.21 -26.06
N THR A 153 -0.10 21.12 -26.56
CA THR A 153 -0.37 21.02 -28.01
C THR A 153 -0.21 22.34 -28.76
N LEU A 154 -0.27 23.50 -28.10
CA LEU A 154 -0.01 24.81 -28.74
C LEU A 154 1.49 25.15 -28.88
N LEU A 155 2.39 24.47 -28.16
CA LEU A 155 3.84 24.73 -28.22
C LEU A 155 4.58 23.87 -29.25
N GLU A 156 3.93 22.85 -29.82
CA GLU A 156 4.54 21.93 -30.80
C GLU A 156 4.14 22.24 -32.26
N VAL A 157 3.40 23.34 -32.51
CA VAL A 157 2.95 23.74 -33.88
C VAL A 157 3.71 24.95 -34.43
N GLU A 158 4.63 25.55 -33.67
CA GLU A 158 5.58 26.51 -34.20
C GLU A 158 6.94 25.80 -34.35
N HIS A 159 7.22 25.28 -35.56
CA HIS A 159 8.51 25.31 -36.27
C HIS A 159 8.38 24.61 -37.64
#